data_AF-A0A2P5WJZ5-F1
#
_entry.id   AF-A0A2P5WJZ5-F1
#
_cell.length_a   1.000
_cell.length_b   1.000
_cell.length_c   1.000
_cell.angle_alpha   90.00
_cell.angle_beta   90.00
_cell.angle_gamma   90.00
#
_symmetry.space_group_name_H-M   'P 1'
#
loop_
_entity.id
_entity.type
_entity.pdbx_description
1 polymer ?
#
loop_
_entity_poly.entity_id
_entity_poly.type
_entity_poly.pdbx_seq_one_letter_code
_entity_poly.pdbx_strand_id
1 'polypeptide(L)'
;MAVAIIRILNNSLTMKFIIGDVLIIIFILFITRLPQSFSTTEAIQPSLTRLDSKRSSPSVQESAAKAVLGRFLPTHLHSFHFKIVSKDVCGGQGCFLIENYDGPTENGPEILIKGTTAVEIASGLHWYIKYFCGAHVSWDKTGGVQLASVPKPGSLPLVKDSGVLIQRPIHMSGGIGKDGRKR
;
A
#
# COMPACT_ATOMS: atom_id res chain seq x y z
N MET A 1 -51.83 -4.30 49.71
CA MET A 1 -50.53 -3.76 49.24
C MET A 1 -49.37 -4.76 49.28
N ALA A 2 -49.36 -5.78 50.16
CA ALA A 2 -48.24 -6.74 50.24
C ALA A 2 -48.13 -7.74 49.05
N VAL A 3 -49.25 -8.10 48.41
CA VAL A 3 -49.27 -9.12 47.32
C VAL A 3 -48.69 -8.58 46.00
N ALA A 4 -48.75 -7.27 45.76
CA ALA A 4 -48.17 -6.64 44.58
C ALA A 4 -46.64 -6.51 44.67
N ILE A 5 -46.12 -6.30 45.88
CA ILE A 5 -44.67 -6.25 46.17
C ILE A 5 -44.04 -7.64 46.00
N ILE A 6 -44.76 -8.70 46.41
CA ILE A 6 -44.31 -10.09 46.24
C ILE A 6 -44.31 -10.53 44.75
N ARG A 7 -45.22 -10.01 43.91
CA ARG A 7 -45.19 -10.24 42.45
C ARG A 7 -43.98 -9.61 41.76
N ILE A 8 -43.49 -8.47 42.26
CA ILE A 8 -42.27 -7.81 41.78
C ILE A 8 -41.02 -8.62 42.20
N LEU A 9 -41.06 -9.28 43.36
CA LEU A 9 -39.98 -10.11 43.87
C LEU A 9 -39.90 -11.52 43.24
N ASN A 10 -40.98 -12.02 42.61
CA ASN A 10 -41.04 -13.41 42.12
C ASN A 10 -40.94 -13.58 40.59
N ASN A 11 -40.48 -12.58 39.84
CA ASN A 11 -40.28 -12.73 38.40
C ASN A 11 -38.79 -12.95 38.08
N SER A 12 -38.35 -14.20 38.29
CA SER A 12 -37.00 -14.70 38.01
C SER A 12 -36.48 -14.29 36.62
N LEU A 13 -37.40 -14.10 35.67
CA LEU A 13 -37.07 -13.75 34.30
C LEU A 13 -36.66 -12.26 34.15
N THR A 14 -37.41 -11.30 34.72
CA THR A 14 -37.05 -9.87 34.63
C THR A 14 -35.77 -9.55 35.39
N MET A 15 -35.52 -10.25 36.50
CA MET A 15 -34.31 -10.09 37.30
C MET A 15 -33.07 -10.62 36.55
N LYS A 16 -33.21 -11.72 35.78
CA LYS A 16 -32.16 -12.23 34.87
C LYS A 16 -31.86 -11.29 33.69
N PHE A 17 -32.90 -10.68 33.10
CA PHE A 17 -32.71 -9.68 32.03
C PHE A 17 -31.94 -8.46 32.52
N ILE A 18 -32.30 -7.90 33.68
CA ILE A 18 -31.60 -6.75 34.26
C ILE A 18 -30.14 -7.09 34.59
N ILE A 19 -29.87 -8.27 35.16
CA ILE A 19 -28.49 -8.72 35.43
C ILE A 19 -27.70 -8.88 34.13
N GLY A 20 -28.33 -9.42 33.07
CA GLY A 20 -27.72 -9.55 31.75
C GLY A 20 -27.32 -8.19 31.15
N ASP A 21 -28.22 -7.21 31.18
CA ASP A 21 -27.95 -5.87 30.66
C ASP A 21 -26.84 -5.16 31.44
N VAL A 22 -26.82 -5.31 32.77
CA VAL A 22 -25.76 -4.75 33.63
C VAL A 22 -24.39 -5.40 33.31
N LEU A 23 -24.36 -6.72 33.09
CA LEU A 23 -23.12 -7.41 32.70
C LEU A 23 -22.63 -6.99 31.31
N ILE A 24 -23.54 -6.77 30.36
CA ILE A 24 -23.20 -6.26 29.02
C ILE A 24 -22.63 -4.84 29.10
N ILE A 25 -23.23 -3.96 29.91
CA ILE A 25 -22.71 -2.60 30.10
C ILE A 25 -21.33 -2.63 30.76
N ILE A 26 -21.12 -3.46 31.78
CA ILE A 26 -19.80 -3.65 32.40
C ILE A 26 -18.78 -4.16 31.39
N PHE A 27 -19.16 -5.11 30.54
CA PHE A 27 -18.29 -5.64 29.49
C PHE A 27 -17.93 -4.57 28.46
N ILE A 28 -18.88 -3.75 28.01
CA ILE A 28 -18.62 -2.62 27.09
C ILE A 28 -17.67 -1.60 27.76
N LEU A 29 -17.92 -1.25 29.02
CA LEU A 29 -17.04 -0.35 29.77
C LEU A 29 -15.63 -0.95 29.94
N PHE A 30 -15.52 -2.26 30.10
CA PHE A 30 -14.23 -2.96 30.17
C PHE A 30 -13.49 -2.93 28.83
N ILE A 31 -14.19 -3.17 27.71
CA ILE A 31 -13.64 -3.08 26.35
C ILE A 31 -13.18 -1.65 26.02
N THR A 32 -13.92 -0.62 26.45
CA THR A 32 -13.51 0.79 26.26
C THR A 32 -12.33 1.23 27.15
N ARG A 33 -12.01 0.46 28.20
CA ARG A 33 -10.84 0.68 29.06
C ARG A 33 -9.62 -0.14 28.66
N LEU A 34 -9.73 -1.03 27.67
CA LEU A 34 -8.54 -1.66 27.10
C LEU A 34 -7.69 -0.56 26.45
N PRO A 35 -6.43 -0.37 26.85
CA PRO A 35 -5.55 0.55 26.14
C PRO A 35 -5.38 0.00 24.71
N GLN A 36 -5.93 0.71 23.73
CA GLN A 36 -5.60 0.49 22.34
C GLN A 36 -4.12 0.85 22.18
N SER A 37 -3.26 -0.15 22.17
CA SER A 37 -1.81 0.02 22.05
C SER A 37 -1.41 0.41 20.61
N PHE A 38 -1.72 1.65 20.21
CA PHE A 38 -1.17 2.30 19.02
C PHE A 38 0.11 3.07 19.40
N SER A 39 1.18 2.40 19.82
CA SER A 39 2.38 3.09 20.35
C SER A 39 3.72 2.61 19.77
N THR A 40 3.74 2.07 18.55
CA THR A 40 5.01 1.76 17.85
C THR A 40 5.36 2.77 16.77
N THR A 41 4.39 3.55 16.28
CA THR A 41 4.57 4.45 15.14
C THR A 41 5.38 5.70 15.50
N GLU A 42 5.16 6.28 16.68
CA GLU A 42 5.80 7.54 17.12
C GLU A 42 7.32 7.41 17.30
N ALA A 43 7.79 6.32 17.91
CA ALA A 43 9.22 6.10 18.15
C ALA A 43 10.03 5.94 16.86
N ILE A 44 9.39 5.50 15.77
CA ILE A 44 10.06 5.21 14.49
C ILE A 44 10.01 6.41 13.54
N GLN A 45 9.05 7.33 13.68
CA GLN A 45 8.88 8.49 12.78
C GLN A 45 10.16 9.31 12.59
N PRO A 46 10.91 9.70 13.63
CA PRO A 46 12.11 10.53 13.45
C PRO A 46 13.17 9.83 12.59
N SER A 47 13.29 8.51 12.72
CA SER A 47 14.21 7.69 11.94
C SER A 47 13.78 7.62 10.47
N LEU A 48 12.48 7.41 10.21
CA LEU A 48 11.94 7.41 8.85
C LEU A 48 12.11 8.77 8.18
N THR A 49 11.79 9.86 8.87
CA THR A 49 11.98 11.22 8.35
C THR A 49 13.44 11.48 7.99
N ARG A 50 14.39 11.03 8.81
CA ARG A 50 15.83 11.16 8.52
C ARG A 50 16.30 10.31 7.34
N LEU A 51 15.73 9.12 7.14
CA LEU A 51 16.02 8.29 5.96
C LEU A 51 15.42 8.93 4.71
N ASP A 52 14.21 9.45 4.82
CA ASP A 52 13.50 10.11 3.75
C ASP A 52 14.22 11.39 3.30
N SER A 53 14.78 12.15 4.25
CA SER A 53 15.58 13.34 3.95
C SER A 53 16.91 13.03 3.25
N LYS A 54 17.35 11.77 3.27
CA LYS A 54 18.57 11.31 2.59
C LYS A 54 18.31 10.71 1.21
N ARG A 55 17.04 10.65 0.78
CA ARG A 55 16.71 10.12 -0.55
C ARG A 55 17.31 11.00 -1.64
N SER A 56 17.66 10.34 -2.75
CA SER A 56 18.08 11.02 -3.96
C SER A 56 16.96 11.91 -4.51
N SER A 57 17.32 12.90 -5.34
CA SER A 57 16.35 13.79 -5.96
C SER A 57 15.32 13.03 -6.81
N PRO A 58 14.13 13.61 -7.03
CA PRO A 58 13.08 13.03 -7.88
C PRO A 58 13.61 12.53 -9.23
N SER A 59 14.36 13.36 -9.96
CA SER A 59 14.91 13.01 -11.27
C SER A 59 15.87 11.81 -11.24
N VAL A 60 16.69 11.67 -10.19
CA VAL A 60 17.59 10.50 -10.03
C VAL A 60 16.78 9.24 -9.77
N GLN A 61 15.73 9.34 -8.95
CA GLN A 61 14.83 8.23 -8.66
C GLN A 61 14.05 7.78 -9.91
N GLU A 62 13.51 8.71 -10.67
CA GLU A 62 12.82 8.45 -11.94
C GLU A 62 13.77 7.81 -12.97
N SER A 63 14.99 8.32 -13.09
CA SER A 63 16.04 7.75 -13.96
C SER A 63 16.42 6.34 -13.53
N ALA A 64 16.51 6.08 -12.22
CA ALA A 64 16.77 4.75 -11.70
C ALA A 64 15.62 3.77 -12.03
N ALA A 65 14.37 4.21 -11.91
CA ALA A 65 13.21 3.42 -12.31
C ALA A 65 13.19 3.17 -13.84
N LYS A 66 13.56 4.18 -14.64
CA LYS A 66 13.72 4.04 -16.10
C LYS A 66 14.83 3.04 -16.47
N ALA A 67 15.92 3.02 -15.71
CA ALA A 67 16.97 2.01 -15.88
C ALA A 67 16.48 0.59 -15.54
N VAL A 68 15.59 0.44 -14.55
CA VAL A 68 14.91 -0.86 -14.28
C VAL A 68 14.07 -1.28 -15.48
N LEU A 69 13.25 -0.36 -16.01
CA LEU A 69 12.47 -0.62 -17.22
C LEU A 69 13.36 -1.04 -18.39
N GLY A 70 14.47 -0.35 -18.63
CA GLY A 70 15.39 -0.65 -19.74
C GLY A 70 16.01 -2.04 -19.67
N ARG A 71 16.26 -2.58 -18.47
CA ARG A 71 16.74 -3.96 -18.31
C ARG A 71 15.66 -5.01 -18.57
N PHE A 72 14.40 -4.63 -18.39
CA PHE A 72 13.28 -5.55 -18.40
C PHE A 72 12.53 -5.55 -19.75
N LEU A 73 12.25 -4.36 -20.28
CA LEU A 73 11.58 -4.10 -21.54
C LEU A 73 12.36 -3.02 -22.31
N PRO A 74 13.52 -3.36 -22.90
CA PRO A 74 14.42 -2.38 -23.53
C PRO A 74 13.76 -1.59 -24.67
N THR A 75 12.79 -2.19 -25.35
CA THR A 75 12.04 -1.56 -26.44
C THR A 75 10.95 -0.58 -25.98
N HIS A 76 10.59 -0.59 -24.70
CA HIS A 76 9.44 0.17 -24.17
C HIS A 76 9.84 1.42 -23.39
N LEU A 77 11.11 1.83 -23.45
CA LEU A 77 11.63 2.98 -22.71
C LEU A 77 10.87 4.30 -22.94
N HIS A 78 10.24 4.45 -24.10
CA HIS A 78 9.45 5.63 -24.46
C HIS A 78 7.96 5.48 -24.16
N SER A 79 7.46 4.25 -24.02
CA SER A 79 6.05 3.95 -23.72
C SER A 79 5.62 4.30 -22.30
N PHE A 80 6.58 4.52 -21.39
CA PHE A 80 6.30 4.81 -19.99
C PHE A 80 6.87 6.16 -19.56
N HIS A 81 6.05 6.95 -18.87
CA HIS A 81 6.48 8.14 -18.14
C HIS A 81 6.48 7.87 -16.63
N PHE A 82 7.57 8.21 -15.96
CA PHE A 82 7.74 8.01 -14.53
C PHE A 82 7.83 9.35 -13.81
N LYS A 83 7.11 9.47 -12.69
CA LYS A 83 7.06 10.71 -11.92
C LYS A 83 7.03 10.45 -10.42
N ILE A 84 7.90 11.12 -9.68
CA ILE A 84 7.86 11.13 -8.23
C ILE A 84 6.79 12.12 -7.76
N VAL A 85 5.98 11.68 -6.80
CA VAL A 85 4.94 12.49 -6.16
C VAL A 85 5.15 12.58 -4.65
N SER A 86 4.63 13.64 -4.03
CA SER A 86 4.61 13.74 -2.57
C SER A 86 3.74 12.64 -1.96
N LYS A 87 4.08 12.23 -0.73
CA LYS A 87 3.23 11.32 0.06
C LYS A 87 1.85 11.88 0.35
N ASP A 88 1.65 13.20 0.26
CA ASP A 88 0.36 13.84 0.50
C ASP A 88 -0.70 13.36 -0.50
N VAL A 89 -0.29 13.09 -1.74
CA VAL A 89 -1.13 12.48 -2.78
C VAL A 89 -1.60 11.08 -2.37
N CYS A 90 -0.84 10.43 -1.49
CA CYS A 90 -1.04 9.06 -1.02
C CYS A 90 -1.54 9.01 0.44
N GLY A 91 -2.08 10.11 1.00
CA GLY A 91 -2.54 10.13 2.39
C GLY A 91 -1.43 9.93 3.42
N GLY A 92 -0.21 10.40 3.12
CA GLY A 92 0.95 10.30 4.00
C GLY A 92 1.71 8.96 3.93
N GLN A 93 1.23 8.01 3.12
CA GLN A 93 1.83 6.68 2.96
C GLN A 93 2.61 6.54 1.65
N GLY A 94 3.38 5.46 1.53
CA GLY A 94 4.00 5.09 0.25
C GLY A 94 2.96 4.50 -0.70
N CYS A 95 2.84 5.05 -1.91
CA CYS A 95 1.92 4.55 -2.92
C CYS A 95 2.46 4.70 -4.34
N PHE A 96 1.85 3.96 -5.27
CA PHE A 96 1.99 4.21 -6.70
C PHE A 96 0.62 4.40 -7.35
N LEU A 97 0.62 5.18 -8.44
CA LEU A 97 -0.54 5.41 -9.29
C LEU A 97 -0.18 5.03 -10.72
N ILE A 98 -1.12 4.41 -11.42
CA ILE A 98 -1.00 4.05 -12.83
C ILE A 98 -2.17 4.67 -13.57
N GLU A 99 -1.86 5.51 -14.54
CA GLU A 99 -2.83 6.26 -15.34
C GLU A 99 -2.45 6.14 -16.83
N ASN A 100 -3.41 6.40 -17.71
CA ASN A 100 -3.10 6.63 -19.12
C ASN A 100 -2.41 7.99 -19.25
N TYR A 101 -1.40 8.07 -20.13
CA TYR A 101 -0.74 9.34 -20.39
C TYR A 101 -1.69 10.28 -21.16
N ASP A 102 -1.86 11.50 -20.65
CA ASP A 102 -2.79 12.52 -21.16
C ASP A 102 -2.10 13.59 -22.04
N GLY A 103 -0.78 13.48 -22.22
CA GLY A 103 -0.01 14.37 -23.09
C GLY A 103 0.01 13.94 -24.57
N PRO A 104 0.81 14.61 -25.41
CA PRO A 104 0.95 14.24 -26.82
C PRO A 104 1.48 12.81 -26.96
N THR A 105 0.77 11.99 -27.74
CA THR A 105 1.02 10.54 -27.86
C THR A 105 1.75 10.15 -29.14
N GLU A 106 1.98 11.06 -30.11
CA GLU A 106 2.77 10.73 -31.30
C GLU A 106 4.18 10.29 -30.90
N ASN A 107 4.44 8.97 -30.96
CA ASN A 107 5.65 8.33 -30.45
C ASN A 107 5.99 8.65 -28.98
N GLY A 108 4.98 9.04 -28.21
CA GLY A 108 5.09 9.46 -26.81
C GLY A 108 4.78 8.33 -25.82
N PRO A 109 4.76 8.65 -24.51
CA PRO A 109 4.34 7.72 -23.48
C PRO A 109 2.88 7.32 -23.66
N GLU A 110 2.58 6.08 -23.31
CA GLU A 110 1.21 5.53 -23.28
C GLU A 110 0.72 5.46 -21.83
N ILE A 111 1.62 5.12 -20.91
CA ILE A 111 1.31 4.87 -19.51
C ILE A 111 2.12 5.79 -18.61
N LEU A 112 1.44 6.41 -17.65
CA LEU A 112 2.01 7.23 -16.61
C LEU A 112 2.04 6.45 -15.29
N ILE A 113 3.23 6.25 -14.72
CA ILE A 113 3.38 5.64 -13.40
C ILE A 113 3.96 6.67 -12.44
N LYS A 114 3.16 7.05 -11.45
CA LYS A 114 3.56 7.93 -10.36
C LYS A 114 3.90 7.11 -9.13
N GLY A 115 4.85 7.55 -8.32
CA GLY A 115 5.13 6.89 -7.04
C GLY A 115 5.82 7.81 -6.04
N THR A 116 5.73 7.47 -4.76
CA THR A 116 6.39 8.25 -3.69
C THR A 116 7.90 8.08 -3.67
N THR A 117 8.41 6.95 -4.17
CA THR A 117 9.83 6.69 -4.41
C THR A 117 10.02 5.89 -5.70
N ALA A 118 11.28 5.77 -6.16
CA ALA A 118 11.64 4.88 -7.27
C ALA A 118 11.16 3.42 -7.06
N VAL A 119 11.10 2.96 -5.80
CA VAL A 119 10.65 1.60 -5.46
C VAL A 119 9.15 1.45 -5.70
N GLU A 120 8.35 2.44 -5.34
CA GLU A 120 6.92 2.45 -5.66
C GLU A 120 6.68 2.53 -7.17
N ILE A 121 7.45 3.34 -7.90
CA ILE A 121 7.36 3.37 -9.37
C ILE A 121 7.67 2.00 -9.97
N ALA A 122 8.76 1.36 -9.56
CA ALA A 122 9.11 0.01 -10.03
C ALA A 122 8.06 -1.04 -9.65
N SER A 123 7.43 -0.88 -8.48
CA SER A 123 6.31 -1.73 -8.05
C SER A 123 5.07 -1.53 -8.92
N GLY A 124 4.77 -0.28 -9.28
CA GLY A 124 3.69 0.06 -10.22
C GLY A 124 3.95 -0.50 -11.61
N LEU A 125 5.20 -0.41 -12.09
CA LEU A 125 5.61 -1.04 -13.36
C LEU A 125 5.38 -2.55 -13.31
N HIS A 126 5.86 -3.23 -12.28
CA HIS A 126 5.66 -4.66 -12.10
C HIS A 126 4.17 -5.04 -12.00
N TRP A 127 3.37 -4.23 -11.29
CA TRP A 127 1.95 -4.45 -11.16
C TRP A 127 1.24 -4.30 -12.51
N TYR A 128 1.55 -3.26 -13.28
CA TYR A 128 1.00 -3.03 -14.61
C TYR A 128 1.29 -4.20 -15.56
N ILE A 129 2.57 -4.58 -15.70
CA ILE A 129 2.93 -5.70 -16.60
C ILE A 129 2.23 -7.00 -16.20
N LYS A 130 2.00 -7.23 -14.90
CA LYS A 130 1.35 -8.44 -14.40
C LYS A 130 -0.12 -8.46 -14.73
N TYR A 131 -0.84 -7.40 -14.38
CA TYR A 131 -2.31 -7.42 -14.43
C TYR A 131 -2.88 -6.88 -15.75
N PHE A 132 -2.16 -5.99 -16.44
CA PHE A 132 -2.61 -5.43 -17.72
C PHE A 132 -1.98 -6.16 -18.90
N CYS A 133 -0.69 -6.51 -18.82
CA CYS A 133 -0.01 -7.22 -19.92
C CYS A 133 0.00 -8.75 -19.74
N GLY A 134 -0.41 -9.29 -18.59
CA GLY A 134 -0.35 -10.74 -18.33
C GLY A 134 1.07 -11.31 -18.34
N ALA A 135 2.07 -10.51 -17.97
CA ALA A 135 3.48 -10.91 -17.93
C ALA A 135 3.89 -11.32 -16.51
N HIS A 136 4.94 -12.16 -16.41
CA HIS A 136 5.38 -12.71 -15.13
C HIS A 136 6.89 -12.56 -14.93
N VAL A 137 7.28 -12.27 -13.69
CA VAL A 137 8.67 -12.24 -13.23
C VAL A 137 8.81 -13.14 -12.02
N SER A 138 9.67 -14.14 -12.12
CA SER A 138 10.10 -14.95 -11.00
C SER A 138 11.60 -15.22 -11.07
N TRP A 139 12.12 -15.94 -10.09
CA TRP A 139 13.47 -16.47 -10.18
C TRP A 139 13.61 -17.40 -11.39
N ASP A 140 14.80 -17.41 -12.00
CA ASP A 140 15.07 -18.20 -13.22
C ASP A 140 14.71 -19.67 -13.06
N LYS A 141 14.93 -20.23 -11.86
CA LYS A 141 14.63 -21.63 -11.54
C LYS A 141 13.14 -21.93 -11.31
N THR A 142 12.28 -20.92 -11.18
CA THR A 142 10.84 -21.09 -10.87
C THR A 142 9.90 -20.53 -11.94
N GLY A 143 10.42 -20.16 -13.12
CA GLY A 143 9.61 -19.61 -14.20
C GLY A 143 10.26 -18.44 -14.95
N GLY A 144 11.33 -17.86 -14.39
CA GLY A 144 12.10 -16.77 -14.99
C GLY A 144 11.27 -15.54 -15.38
N VAL A 145 11.72 -14.86 -16.42
CA VAL A 145 11.09 -13.66 -16.98
C VAL A 145 10.25 -14.03 -18.19
N GLN A 146 8.93 -13.95 -18.07
CA GLN A 146 7.96 -14.28 -19.11
C GLN A 146 7.29 -13.00 -19.61
N LEU A 147 7.82 -12.45 -20.70
CA LEU A 147 7.41 -11.15 -21.24
C LEU A 147 6.72 -11.19 -22.60
N ALA A 148 6.52 -12.38 -23.16
CA ALA A 148 5.96 -12.55 -24.51
C ALA A 148 4.53 -11.97 -24.66
N SER A 149 3.80 -11.84 -23.56
CA SER A 149 2.46 -11.26 -23.51
C SER A 149 2.44 -9.73 -23.50
N VAL A 150 3.59 -9.06 -23.28
CA VAL A 150 3.65 -7.59 -23.31
C VAL A 150 3.48 -7.08 -24.74
N PRO A 151 2.44 -6.27 -25.02
CA PRO A 151 2.24 -5.71 -26.34
C PRO A 151 3.39 -4.80 -26.79
N LYS A 152 3.51 -4.60 -28.10
CA LYS A 152 4.50 -3.67 -28.66
C LYS A 152 4.21 -2.22 -28.20
N PRO A 153 5.24 -1.36 -28.15
CA PRO A 153 5.04 0.08 -27.99
C PRO A 153 3.97 0.61 -28.96
N GLY A 154 3.05 1.44 -28.48
CA GLY A 154 1.89 1.95 -29.20
C GLY A 154 0.65 1.06 -29.13
N SER A 155 0.69 -0.05 -28.39
CA SER A 155 -0.43 -0.97 -28.20
C SER A 155 -0.55 -1.46 -26.75
N LEU A 156 -0.01 -0.71 -25.80
CA LEU A 156 -0.11 -1.05 -24.38
C LEU A 156 -1.57 -0.95 -23.89
N PRO A 157 -2.04 -1.88 -23.04
CA PRO A 157 -3.43 -1.87 -22.61
C PRO A 157 -3.74 -0.64 -21.74
N LEU A 158 -4.77 0.11 -22.12
CA LEU A 158 -5.20 1.27 -21.36
C LEU A 158 -5.77 0.85 -19.98
N VAL A 159 -5.48 1.67 -18.99
CA VAL A 159 -6.09 1.56 -17.66
C VAL A 159 -7.52 2.11 -17.73
N LYS A 160 -8.48 1.38 -17.14
CA LYS A 160 -9.88 1.82 -17.10
C LYS A 160 -10.08 2.94 -16.07
N ASP A 161 -11.14 3.72 -16.25
CA ASP A 161 -11.60 4.76 -15.34
C ASP A 161 -10.50 5.81 -15.03
N SER A 162 -10.39 6.24 -13.77
CA SER A 162 -9.43 7.25 -13.32
C SER A 162 -8.01 6.71 -13.05
N GLY A 163 -7.70 5.47 -13.45
CA GLY A 163 -6.44 4.82 -13.14
C GLY A 163 -6.48 3.90 -11.91
N VAL A 164 -5.32 3.39 -11.52
CA VAL A 164 -5.13 2.50 -10.36
C VAL A 164 -4.25 3.17 -9.32
N LEU A 165 -4.76 3.36 -8.11
CA LEU A 165 -4.00 3.81 -6.94
C LEU A 165 -3.84 2.63 -5.96
N ILE A 166 -2.59 2.29 -5.62
CA ILE A 166 -2.27 1.24 -4.65
C ILE A 166 -1.35 1.81 -3.59
N GLN A 167 -1.84 1.81 -2.35
CA GLN A 167 -1.09 2.14 -1.16
C GLN A 167 -0.48 0.87 -0.57
N ARG A 168 0.76 0.97 -0.10
CA ARG A 168 1.37 -0.13 0.65
C ARG A 168 0.79 -0.14 2.07
N PRO A 169 0.20 -1.26 2.52
CA PRO A 169 -0.33 -1.35 3.90
C PRO A 169 0.78 -1.36 4.96
N ILE A 170 2.04 -1.55 4.56
CA ILE A 170 3.19 -1.73 5.46
C ILE A 170 4.25 -0.67 5.16
N HIS A 171 4.66 0.07 6.19
CA HIS A 171 5.87 0.89 6.15
C HIS A 171 7.08 -0.04 6.14
N MET A 172 7.64 -0.30 4.96
CA MET A 172 8.85 -1.13 4.85
C MET A 172 10.07 -0.33 5.35
N SER A 173 10.37 -0.45 6.64
CA SER A 173 11.70 -0.09 7.15
C SER A 173 12.62 -1.26 6.80
N GLY A 174 13.58 -1.03 5.90
CA GLY A 174 14.65 -1.99 5.65
C GLY A 174 15.37 -2.26 6.96
N GLY A 175 15.13 -3.44 7.55
CA GLY A 175 15.85 -3.89 8.72
C GLY A 175 17.32 -4.05 8.35
N ILE A 176 18.12 -3.01 8.60
CA ILE A 176 19.56 -3.13 8.63
C ILE A 176 19.88 -4.03 9.83
N GLY A 177 20.07 -5.32 9.58
CA GLY A 177 20.78 -6.21 10.47
C GLY A 177 22.21 -5.69 10.61
N LYS A 178 22.47 -4.91 11.66
CA LYS A 178 23.85 -4.68 12.09
C LYS A 178 24.32 -5.93 12.83
N ASP A 179 24.82 -6.93 12.11
CA ASP A 179 25.82 -7.82 12.70
C ASP A 179 27.21 -7.29 12.35
N GLY A 180 27.64 -6.32 13.15
CA GLY A 180 29.04 -5.92 13.21
C GLY A 180 29.78 -6.86 14.15
N ARG A 181 30.20 -8.03 13.67
CA ARG A 181 31.20 -8.84 14.37
C ARG A 181 32.58 -8.50 13.84
N LYS A 182 33.29 -7.66 14.60
CA LYS A 182 34.74 -7.48 14.48
C LYS A 182 35.44 -8.84 14.55
N ARG A 183 36.28 -9.14 13.56
CA ARG A 183 37.56 -9.82 13.73
C ARG A 183 38.56 -9.13 12.82
#